data_AF-A0A1M7UIS2-F1
#
_entry.id   AF-A0A1M7UIS2-F1
#
_cell.length_a   1.000
_cell.length_b   1.000
_cell.length_c   1.000
_cell.angle_alpha   90.00
_cell.angle_beta   90.00
_cell.angle_gamma   90.00
#
_symmetry.space_group_name_H-M   'P 1'
#
loop_
_entity.id
_entity.type
_entity.pdbx_description
1 polymer ?
#
loop_
_entity_poly.entity_id
_entity_poly.type
_entity_poly.pdbx_seq_one_letter_code
_entity_poly.pdbx_strand_id
1 'polypeptide(L)'
;MQTNAITSSHNPSSKAAMPTYNGRPDYDFAAALDKVSPQVKTRAQTQAQNFEGMFLNSMFSQMTSGLKGEGPFGNTVGTGIWRSMQIEQYSKSFAQAGGVGIAKEVYRTLIMQQAKTAGQTQGKQA
;
A
#
# COMPACT_ATOMS: atom_id res chain seq x y z
N MET A 1 41.24 41.53 -18.26
CA MET A 1 41.02 40.67 -17.08
C MET A 1 39.54 40.79 -16.75
N GLN A 2 38.64 39.89 -17.20
CA GLN A 2 38.23 38.62 -16.54
C GLN A 2 38.18 38.77 -15.02
N THR A 3 37.06 38.55 -14.32
CA THR A 3 36.28 37.30 -14.30
C THR A 3 34.81 37.48 -13.94
N ASN A 4 33.93 36.77 -14.65
CA ASN A 4 32.53 36.52 -14.30
C ASN A 4 32.43 35.74 -12.97
N ALA A 5 31.51 36.12 -12.09
CA ALA A 5 31.01 35.25 -11.02
C ALA A 5 29.55 34.86 -11.34
N ILE A 6 29.39 33.57 -11.59
CA ILE A 6 28.16 32.87 -11.93
C ILE A 6 27.32 32.78 -10.65
N THR A 7 26.20 33.49 -10.56
CA THR A 7 25.16 33.18 -9.58
C THR A 7 24.51 31.87 -10.00
N SER A 8 24.97 30.78 -9.37
CA SER A 8 24.35 29.46 -9.47
C SER A 8 22.99 29.49 -8.79
N SER A 9 21.94 29.50 -9.62
CA SER A 9 20.57 29.17 -9.26
C SER A 9 20.54 27.78 -8.61
N HIS A 10 20.39 27.73 -7.29
CA HIS A 10 20.07 26.49 -6.60
C HIS A 10 18.57 26.25 -6.74
N ASN A 11 18.19 25.66 -7.87
CA ASN A 11 16.89 25.01 -8.03
C ASN A 11 16.80 23.90 -6.96
N PRO A 12 15.88 23.95 -5.98
CA PRO A 12 15.65 22.84 -5.08
C PRO A 12 14.91 21.76 -5.85
N SER A 13 15.63 21.03 -6.69
CA SER A 13 15.13 19.83 -7.37
C SER A 13 14.64 18.86 -6.30
N SER A 14 13.32 18.86 -6.09
CA SER A 14 12.49 17.69 -5.76
C SER A 14 13.23 16.56 -5.03
N LYS A 15 13.65 16.79 -3.78
CA LYS A 15 13.88 15.65 -2.88
C LYS A 15 12.53 15.00 -2.71
N ALA A 16 12.36 13.82 -3.32
CA ALA A 16 11.19 12.98 -3.11
C ALA A 16 10.86 12.97 -1.61
N ALA A 17 9.64 13.34 -1.25
CA ALA A 17 9.20 13.40 0.14
C ALA A 17 9.58 12.07 0.80
N MET A 18 10.43 12.12 1.83
CA MET A 18 10.96 10.90 2.42
C MET A 18 9.81 10.03 2.92
N PRO A 19 9.78 8.74 2.58
CA PRO A 19 8.72 7.87 3.03
C PRO A 19 8.75 7.82 4.56
N THR A 20 7.59 7.90 5.18
CA THR A 20 7.45 7.84 6.64
C THR A 20 6.71 6.57 7.04
N TYR A 21 7.19 5.92 8.09
CA TYR A 21 6.56 4.80 8.76
C TYR A 21 6.19 5.19 10.19
N ASN A 22 4.91 5.05 10.54
CA ASN A 22 4.41 5.40 11.89
C ASN A 22 4.84 6.80 12.37
N GLY A 23 4.80 7.80 11.49
CA GLY A 23 5.19 9.19 11.77
C GLY A 23 6.69 9.45 11.83
N ARG A 24 7.54 8.44 11.57
CA ARG A 24 9.01 8.58 11.55
C ARG A 24 9.53 8.40 10.13
N PRO A 25 10.59 9.12 9.72
CA PRO A 25 11.24 8.88 8.42
C PRO A 25 11.78 7.44 8.33
N ASP A 26 11.54 6.80 7.19
CA ASP A 26 11.94 5.42 6.91
C ASP A 26 13.10 5.39 5.91
N TYR A 27 14.31 5.50 6.44
CA TYR A 27 15.54 5.55 5.65
C TYR A 27 15.86 4.23 4.94
N ASP A 28 15.56 3.09 5.59
CA ASP A 28 15.82 1.77 5.02
C ASP A 28 14.95 1.52 3.81
N PHE A 29 13.67 1.90 3.89
CA PHE A 29 12.76 1.79 2.78
C PHE A 29 13.10 2.77 1.65
N ALA A 30 13.52 3.99 1.96
CA ALA A 30 14.02 4.94 0.97
C ALA A 30 15.22 4.35 0.20
N ALA A 31 16.21 3.80 0.92
CA ALA A 31 17.36 3.15 0.31
C ALA A 31 16.99 1.90 -0.52
N ALA A 32 15.99 1.13 -0.08
CA ALA A 32 15.48 -0.01 -0.81
C ALA A 32 14.78 0.41 -2.12
N LEU A 33 14.01 1.50 -2.10
CA LEU A 33 13.37 2.05 -3.29
C LEU A 33 14.42 2.47 -4.34
N ASP A 34 15.56 3.01 -3.94
CA ASP A 34 16.61 3.39 -4.90
C ASP A 34 17.27 2.17 -5.59
N LYS A 35 17.29 1.02 -4.92
CA LYS A 35 17.87 -0.24 -5.45
C LYS A 35 16.93 -1.02 -6.37
N VAL A 36 15.65 -0.67 -6.40
CA VAL A 36 14.61 -1.42 -7.12
C VAL A 36 14.16 -0.63 -8.35
N SER A 37 14.02 -1.30 -9.50
CA SER A 37 13.61 -0.64 -10.74
C SER A 37 12.16 -0.12 -10.69
N PRO A 38 11.81 0.92 -11.47
CA PRO A 38 10.44 1.45 -11.53
C PRO A 38 9.39 0.39 -11.86
N GLN A 39 9.72 -0.55 -12.76
CA GLN A 39 8.81 -1.62 -13.16
C GLN A 39 8.48 -2.54 -11.98
N VAL A 40 9.45 -2.85 -11.12
CA VAL A 40 9.22 -3.67 -9.93
C VAL A 40 8.44 -2.89 -8.88
N LYS A 41 8.66 -1.58 -8.74
CA LYS A 41 7.84 -0.71 -7.87
C LYS A 41 6.37 -0.77 -8.29
N THR A 42 6.05 -0.57 -9.57
CA THR A 42 4.67 -0.64 -10.06
C THR A 42 4.06 -2.02 -9.82
N ARG A 43 4.80 -3.10 -10.14
CA ARG A 43 4.32 -4.47 -9.90
C ARG A 43 4.05 -4.73 -8.42
N ALA A 44 4.96 -4.35 -7.52
CA ALA A 44 4.78 -4.53 -6.08
C ALA A 44 3.56 -3.74 -5.57
N GLN A 45 3.30 -2.54 -6.10
CA GLN A 45 2.13 -1.76 -5.74
C GLN A 45 0.83 -2.46 -6.15
N THR A 46 0.75 -2.96 -7.40
CA THR A 46 -0.41 -3.71 -7.88
C THR A 46 -0.62 -4.98 -7.07
N GLN A 47 0.43 -5.75 -6.77
CA GLN A 47 0.31 -6.97 -5.97
C GLN A 47 -0.18 -6.69 -4.56
N ALA A 48 0.29 -5.60 -3.94
CA ALA A 48 -0.17 -5.21 -2.62
C ALA A 48 -1.65 -4.79 -2.60
N GLN A 49 -2.11 -4.07 -3.64
CA GLN A 49 -3.53 -3.72 -3.81
C GLN A 49 -4.41 -4.96 -4.03
N ASN A 50 -3.95 -5.91 -4.86
CA ASN A 50 -4.67 -7.16 -5.09
C ASN A 50 -4.80 -7.98 -3.80
N PHE A 51 -3.73 -8.05 -3.00
CA PHE A 51 -3.76 -8.69 -1.70
C PHE A 51 -4.80 -8.06 -0.77
N GLU A 52 -4.83 -6.72 -0.68
CA GLU A 52 -5.84 -6.02 0.11
C GLU A 52 -7.27 -6.30 -0.39
N GLY A 53 -7.48 -6.37 -1.71
CA GLY A 53 -8.77 -6.77 -2.28
C GLY A 53 -9.21 -8.18 -1.88
N MET A 54 -8.29 -9.16 -1.92
CA MET A 54 -8.57 -10.53 -1.48
C MET A 54 -8.84 -10.60 0.03
N PHE A 55 -8.08 -9.84 0.83
CA PHE A 55 -8.29 -9.73 2.27
C PHE A 55 -9.68 -9.17 2.58
N LEU A 56 -10.06 -8.06 1.94
CA LEU A 56 -11.38 -7.46 2.11
C LEU A 56 -12.48 -8.43 1.71
N ASN A 57 -12.33 -9.13 0.58
CA ASN A 57 -13.30 -10.15 0.18
C ASN A 57 -13.45 -11.25 1.23
N SER A 58 -12.35 -11.74 1.80
CA SER A 58 -12.39 -12.74 2.87
C SER A 58 -13.06 -12.20 4.14
N MET A 59 -12.74 -10.96 4.54
CA MET A 59 -13.38 -10.29 5.68
C MET A 59 -14.89 -10.14 5.49
N PHE A 60 -15.33 -9.62 4.34
CA PHE A 60 -16.76 -9.50 4.04
C PHE A 60 -17.44 -10.87 3.96
N SER A 61 -16.78 -11.89 3.42
CA SER A 61 -17.29 -13.26 3.38
C SER A 61 -17.48 -13.84 4.79
N GLN A 62 -16.52 -13.66 5.70
CA GLN A 62 -16.62 -14.09 7.09
C GLN A 62 -17.72 -13.32 7.84
N MET A 63 -17.78 -11.99 7.65
CA MET A 63 -18.81 -11.14 8.26
C MET A 63 -20.21 -11.51 7.79
N THR A 64 -20.40 -11.86 6.52
CA THR A 64 -21.70 -12.27 5.97
C THR A 64 -22.04 -13.72 6.28
N SER A 65 -21.05 -14.60 6.40
CA SER A 65 -21.24 -16.01 6.75
C SER A 65 -21.72 -16.18 8.19
N GLY A 66 -21.22 -15.35 9.13
CA GLY A 66 -21.71 -15.32 10.51
C GLY A 66 -23.15 -14.81 10.66
N LEU A 67 -23.70 -14.15 9.63
CA LEU A 67 -25.06 -13.62 9.60
C LEU A 67 -26.07 -14.56 8.94
N LYS A 68 -25.65 -15.75 8.51
CA LYS A 68 -26.56 -16.83 8.09
C LYS A 68 -27.09 -17.53 9.35
N GLY A 69 -28.31 -17.18 9.76
CA GLY A 69 -29.02 -17.92 10.82
C GLY A 69 -29.27 -17.14 12.10
N GLU A 70 -28.31 -16.40 12.64
CA GLU A 70 -28.44 -15.83 13.98
C GLU A 70 -28.09 -14.34 14.03
N GLY A 71 -29.11 -13.52 14.23
CA GLY A 71 -29.05 -12.08 14.41
C GLY A 71 -30.47 -11.55 14.64
N PRO A 72 -30.66 -10.38 15.27
CA PRO A 72 -31.97 -9.90 15.76
C PRO A 72 -33.07 -9.74 14.69
N PHE A 73 -32.74 -9.93 13.41
CA PHE A 73 -33.63 -9.80 12.26
C PHE A 73 -33.88 -11.13 11.51
N GLY A 74 -33.26 -12.24 11.91
CA GLY A 74 -33.45 -13.57 11.29
C GLY A 74 -33.07 -13.66 9.80
N ASN A 75 -33.51 -14.74 9.14
CA ASN A 75 -33.25 -15.06 7.73
C ASN A 75 -34.39 -14.66 6.77
N THR A 76 -35.12 -13.56 7.05
CA THR A 76 -36.23 -13.15 6.19
C THR A 76 -35.74 -12.44 4.92
N VAL A 77 -36.47 -12.57 3.80
CA VAL A 77 -36.08 -12.00 2.48
C VAL A 77 -35.88 -10.47 2.54
N GLY A 78 -36.59 -9.77 3.45
CA GLY A 78 -36.49 -8.32 3.62
C GLY A 78 -35.21 -7.83 4.33
N THR A 79 -34.53 -8.68 5.12
CA THR A 79 -33.36 -8.26 5.92
C THR A 79 -32.05 -8.32 5.15
N GLY A 80 -32.04 -9.06 4.03
CA GLY A 80 -30.92 -9.10 3.09
C GLY A 80 -30.64 -7.73 2.45
N ILE A 81 -31.67 -6.96 2.08
CA ILE A 81 -31.50 -5.65 1.42
C ILE A 81 -30.85 -4.64 2.36
N TRP A 82 -31.35 -4.51 3.60
CA TRP A 82 -30.78 -3.58 4.58
C TRP A 82 -29.34 -3.94 4.94
N ARG A 83 -29.04 -5.24 5.06
CA ARG A 83 -27.68 -5.75 5.30
C ARG A 83 -26.74 -5.43 4.14
N SER A 84 -27.18 -5.61 2.90
CA SER A 84 -26.41 -5.24 1.71
C SER A 84 -26.13 -3.75 1.65
N MET A 85 -27.12 -2.89 1.93
CA MET A 85 -26.93 -1.44 1.98
C MET A 85 -25.91 -1.03 3.06
N GLN A 86 -25.92 -1.68 4.22
CA GLN A 86 -24.97 -1.40 5.29
C GLN A 86 -23.55 -1.83 4.93
N ILE A 87 -23.40 -3.02 4.37
CA ILE A 87 -22.12 -3.52 3.85
C ILE A 87 -21.59 -2.58 2.76
N GLU A 88 -22.47 -2.08 1.89
CA GLU A 88 -22.10 -1.11 0.85
C GLU A 88 -21.59 0.20 1.45
N GLN A 89 -22.26 0.75 2.48
CA GLN A 89 -21.79 1.97 3.15
C GLN A 89 -20.47 1.74 3.89
N TYR A 90 -20.30 0.60 4.57
CA TYR A 90 -19.01 0.25 5.19
C TYR A 90 -17.91 0.11 4.14
N SER A 91 -18.17 -0.58 3.03
CA SER A 91 -17.23 -0.74 1.92
C SER A 91 -16.82 0.61 1.31
N LYS A 92 -17.79 1.50 1.08
CA LYS A 92 -17.51 2.88 0.64
C LYS A 92 -16.68 3.65 1.64
N SER A 93 -16.98 3.55 2.93
CA SER A 93 -16.20 4.19 3.99
C SER A 93 -14.75 3.67 4.02
N PHE A 94 -14.55 2.37 3.83
CA PHE A 94 -13.20 1.78 3.74
C PHE A 94 -12.45 2.27 2.50
N ALA A 95 -13.09 2.30 1.33
CA ALA A 95 -12.48 2.81 0.11
C ALA A 95 -12.13 4.32 0.21
N GLN A 96 -13.03 5.13 0.77
CA GLN A 96 -12.82 6.56 0.99
C GLN A 96 -11.70 6.87 1.99
N ALA A 97 -11.52 6.02 3.00
CA ALA A 97 -10.39 6.10 3.94
C ALA A 97 -9.04 5.70 3.31
N GLY A 98 -9.02 5.27 2.03
CA GLY A 98 -7.82 4.80 1.35
C GLY A 98 -7.53 3.30 1.54
N GLY A 99 -8.55 2.51 1.89
CA GLY A 99 -8.43 1.10 2.25
C GLY A 99 -8.22 0.90 3.75
N VAL A 100 -7.81 -0.30 4.13
CA VAL A 100 -7.39 -0.65 5.50
C VAL A 100 -5.94 -0.25 5.73
N GLY A 101 -5.20 0.04 4.65
CA GLY A 101 -3.78 0.44 4.69
C GLY A 101 -2.82 -0.74 4.61
N ILE A 102 -3.34 -1.96 4.47
CA ILE A 102 -2.54 -3.19 4.40
C ILE A 102 -1.68 -3.20 3.14
N ALA A 103 -2.18 -2.67 2.02
CA ALA A 103 -1.40 -2.57 0.79
C ALA A 103 -0.11 -1.75 0.99
N LYS A 104 -0.09 -0.73 1.85
CA LYS A 104 1.13 0.04 2.13
C LYS A 104 2.19 -0.81 2.83
N GLU A 105 1.79 -1.61 3.82
CA GLU A 105 2.67 -2.51 4.56
C GLU A 105 3.22 -3.64 3.69
N VAL A 106 2.34 -4.27 2.90
CA VAL A 106 2.71 -5.33 1.96
C VAL A 106 3.66 -4.77 0.89
N TYR A 107 3.35 -3.60 0.34
CA TYR A 107 4.24 -2.91 -0.61
C TYR A 107 5.63 -2.69 -0.03
N ARG A 108 5.71 -2.11 1.18
CA ARG A 108 6.97 -1.90 1.89
C ARG A 108 7.77 -3.20 2.00
N THR A 109 7.11 -4.28 2.44
CA THR A 109 7.73 -5.59 2.63
C THR A 109 8.25 -6.18 1.31
N LEU A 110 7.46 -6.11 0.24
CA LEU A 110 7.84 -6.59 -1.09
C LEU A 110 9.06 -5.85 -1.64
N ILE A 111 9.10 -4.52 -1.50
CA ILE A 111 10.25 -3.71 -1.93
C ILE A 111 11.49 -4.06 -1.10
N MET A 112 11.36 -4.17 0.23
CA MET A 112 12.47 -4.55 1.10
C MET A 112 13.02 -5.94 0.73
N GLN A 113 12.15 -6.90 0.44
CA GLN A 113 12.54 -8.23 0.00
C GLN A 113 13.25 -8.19 -1.36
N GLN A 114 12.71 -7.44 -2.32
CA GLN A 114 13.31 -7.31 -3.64
C GLN A 114 14.69 -6.63 -3.58
N ALA A 115 14.83 -5.60 -2.75
CA ALA A 115 16.09 -4.89 -2.57
C ALA A 115 17.17 -5.79 -1.95
N LYS A 116 16.80 -6.69 -1.02
CA LYS A 116 17.71 -7.72 -0.48
C LYS A 116 18.20 -8.66 -1.58
N THR A 117 17.28 -9.18 -2.40
CA THR A 117 17.64 -10.08 -3.51
C THR A 117 18.53 -9.39 -4.55
N ALA A 118 18.25 -8.12 -4.88
CA ALA A 118 19.07 -7.33 -5.80
C ALA A 118 20.51 -7.10 -5.27
N GLY A 119 20.68 -6.92 -3.95
CA GLY A 119 21.99 -6.82 -3.31
C GLY A 119 22.77 -8.14 -3.27
N GLN A 120 22.09 -9.29 -3.18
CA GLN A 120 22.74 -10.60 -3.15
C GLN A 120 23.38 -10.99 -4.50
N THR A 121 22.86 -10.50 -5.63
CA THR A 121 23.46 -10.77 -6.95
C THR A 121 24.82 -10.07 -7.14
N GLN A 122 25.07 -8.97 -6.43
CA GLN A 122 26.35 -8.24 -6.47
C GLN A 122 27.44 -8.85 -5.58
N GLY A 123 27.09 -9.63 -4.55
CA GLY A 123 28.05 -10.24 -3.63
C GLY A 123 28.68 -11.56 -4.11
N LYS A 124 28.34 -12.05 -5.31
CA LYS A 124 28.78 -13.37 -5.82
C LYS A 124 29.81 -13.27 -6.97
N GLN A 125 30.44 -12.12 -7.14
CA GLN A 125 31.47 -11.88 -8.17
C GLN A 125 32.83 -11.44 -7.61
N ALA A 126 33.13 -11.70 -6.33
CA ALA A 126 34.45 -11.54 -5.75
C ALA A 126 35.08 -12.91 -5.47
#